data_AF-A0A7L4PJT3-F1
#
_entry.id   AF-A0A7L4PJT3-F1
#
_cell.length_a   1.000
_cell.length_b   1.000
_cell.length_c   1.000
_cell.angle_alpha   90.00
_cell.angle_beta   90.00
_cell.angle_gamma   90.00
#
_symmetry.space_group_name_H-M   'P 1'
#
loop_
_entity.id
_entity.type
_entity.pdbx_description
1 polymer ?
#
loop_
_entity_poly.entity_id
_entity_poly.type
_entity_poly.pdbx_seq_one_letter_code
_entity_poly.pdbx_strand_id
1 'polypeptide(L)' 'VMESRGDRITSRITGCPLLNRAVEMGLDPRTVLLSACHGYTKSAVKELHPGFRQSFKSRMCAGEPYCESIIEPRR' A
#
# COMPACT_ATOMS: atom_id res chain seq x y z
N VAL A 1 -6.38 4.70 -8.95
CA VAL A 1 -6.82 6.10 -8.82
C VAL A 1 -5.88 6.83 -7.88
N MET A 2 -5.49 8.05 -8.20
CA MET A 2 -4.60 8.86 -7.36
C MET A 2 -5.19 10.26 -7.25
N GLU A 3 -5.25 10.78 -6.03
CA GLU A 3 -5.81 12.09 -5.71
C GLU A 3 -4.82 12.87 -4.84
N SER A 4 -4.70 14.18 -5.08
CA SER A 4 -3.83 15.08 -4.31
C SER A 4 -4.62 16.22 -3.70
N ARG A 5 -4.31 16.58 -2.45
CA ARG A 5 -4.84 17.77 -1.76
C ARG A 5 -3.72 18.43 -0.97
N GLY A 6 -3.15 19.50 -1.52
CA GLY A 6 -1.89 20.05 -1.01
C GLY A 6 -0.79 18.99 -1.05
N ASP A 7 -0.02 18.86 0.03
CA ASP A 7 1.06 17.87 0.17
C ASP A 7 0.56 16.46 0.55
N ARG A 8 -0.76 16.24 0.59
CA ARG A 8 -1.34 14.93 0.87
C ARG A 8 -1.74 14.23 -0.43
N ILE A 9 -1.24 13.03 -0.63
CA ILE A 9 -1.60 12.14 -1.75
C ILE A 9 -2.36 10.93 -1.21
N THR A 10 -3.50 10.60 -1.82
CA THR A 10 -4.23 9.35 -1.57
C THR A 10 -4.21 8.51 -2.84
N SER A 11 -3.78 7.26 -2.73
CA SER A 11 -3.72 6.31 -3.83
C SER A 11 -4.62 5.11 -3.55
N ARG A 12 -5.47 4.76 -4.52
CA ARG A 12 -6.27 3.52 -4.52
C ARG A 12 -5.85 2.59 -5.64
N ILE A 13 -5.52 1.36 -5.27
CA ILE A 13 -5.21 0.26 -6.18
C ILE A 13 -6.39 -0.70 -6.16
N THR A 14 -7.04 -0.90 -7.30
CA THR A 14 -8.21 -1.79 -7.47
C THR A 14 -7.85 -3.13 -8.12
N GLY A 15 -6.61 -3.31 -8.54
CA GLY A 15 -6.07 -4.57 -9.05
C GLY A 15 -4.64 -4.76 -8.59
N CYS A 16 -4.33 -5.89 -7.96
CA CYS A 16 -3.04 -6.15 -7.35
C CYS A 16 -2.39 -7.41 -7.97
N PRO A 17 -1.37 -7.26 -8.84
CA PRO A 17 -0.69 -8.39 -9.46
C PRO A 17 -0.07 -9.35 -8.45
N LEU A 18 0.45 -8.82 -7.32
CA LEU A 18 1.01 -9.65 -6.26
C LEU A 18 -0.07 -10.51 -5.57
N LEU A 19 -1.26 -9.96 -5.35
CA LEU A 19 -2.39 -10.70 -4.80
C LEU A 19 -2.82 -11.82 -5.74
N ASN A 20 -3.03 -11.48 -7.02
CA ASN A 20 -3.41 -12.46 -8.03
C ASN A 20 -2.40 -13.61 -8.07
N ARG A 21 -1.10 -13.28 -8.05
CA ARG A 21 -0.05 -14.28 -8.08
C ARG A 21 -0.02 -15.16 -6.82
N ALA A 22 -0.22 -14.58 -5.63
CA ALA A 22 -0.29 -15.36 -4.40
C ALA A 22 -1.46 -16.36 -4.43
N VAL A 23 -2.62 -15.93 -4.92
CA VAL A 23 -3.81 -16.79 -5.07
C VAL A 23 -3.55 -17.91 -6.08
N GLU A 24 -2.97 -17.61 -7.25
CA GLU A 24 -2.59 -18.62 -8.25
C GLU A 24 -1.63 -19.67 -7.70
N MET A 25 -0.75 -19.27 -6.77
CA MET A 25 0.23 -20.15 -6.13
C MET A 25 -0.33 -20.91 -4.91
N GLY A 26 -1.60 -20.71 -4.55
CA GLY A 26 -2.20 -21.31 -3.36
C GLY A 26 -1.59 -20.78 -2.04
N LEU A 27 -0.97 -19.60 -2.06
CA LEU A 27 -0.38 -18.98 -0.88
C LEU A 27 -1.41 -18.09 -0.18
N ASP A 28 -1.40 -18.08 1.15
CA ASP A 28 -2.20 -17.14 1.93
C ASP A 28 -1.67 -15.69 1.74
N PRO A 29 -2.44 -14.80 1.09
CA PRO A 29 -2.00 -13.42 0.83
C PRO A 29 -1.75 -12.61 2.11
N ARG A 30 -2.46 -12.93 3.21
CA ARG A 30 -2.24 -12.25 4.50
C ARG A 30 -0.86 -12.53 5.05
N THR A 31 -0.37 -13.75 4.84
CA THR A 31 0.95 -14.17 5.30
C THR A 31 2.07 -13.65 4.41
N VAL A 32 1.92 -13.76 3.08
CA VAL A 32 3.06 -13.52 2.16
C VAL A 32 3.16 -12.07 1.65
N LEU A 33 2.04 -11.32 1.61
CA LEU A 33 2.04 -9.98 1.00
C LEU A 33 1.90 -8.84 2.00
N LEU A 34 1.14 -9.05 3.08
CA LEU A 34 0.71 -7.97 3.96
C LEU A 34 1.89 -7.21 4.58
N SER A 35 2.90 -7.93 5.07
CA SER A 35 4.10 -7.35 5.66
C SER A 35 5.07 -6.85 4.59
N ALA A 36 5.32 -7.66 3.55
CA ALA A 36 6.32 -7.37 2.51
C ALA A 36 5.97 -6.12 1.69
N CYS A 37 4.74 -6.04 1.17
CA CYS A 37 4.31 -4.92 0.33
C CYS A 37 4.33 -3.60 1.11
N HIS A 38 3.72 -3.58 2.30
CA HIS A 38 3.71 -2.36 3.13
C HIS A 38 5.09 -1.97 3.61
N GLY A 39 5.90 -2.95 4.02
CA GLY A 39 7.27 -2.71 4.48
C GLY A 39 8.10 -2.07 3.39
N TYR A 40 8.01 -2.59 2.16
CA TYR A 40 8.69 -2.04 1.00
C TYR A 40 8.25 -0.61 0.70
N THR A 41 6.95 -0.35 0.46
CA THR A 41 6.52 0.99 0.03
C THR A 41 6.70 2.03 1.14
N LYS A 42 6.47 1.65 2.40
CA LYS A 42 6.66 2.55 3.54
C LYS A 42 8.13 2.93 3.70
N SER A 43 9.04 1.97 3.50
CA SER A 43 10.48 2.25 3.51
C SER A 43 10.88 3.12 2.32
N ALA A 44 10.37 2.84 1.11
CA ALA A 44 10.64 3.68 -0.06
C ALA A 44 10.23 5.15 0.18
N VAL A 45 9.04 5.40 0.72
CA VAL A 45 8.60 6.77 1.08
C VAL A 45 9.51 7.39 2.14
N LYS A 46 9.85 6.62 3.19
CA LYS A 46 10.71 7.09 4.29
C LYS A 46 12.10 7.50 3.81
N GLU A 47 12.72 6.72 2.92
CA GLU A 47 14.09 6.95 2.47
C GLU A 47 14.16 7.98 1.32
N LEU A 48 13.19 7.99 0.40
CA LEU A 48 13.16 8.95 -0.72
C LEU A 48 12.65 10.33 -0.31
N HIS A 49 11.73 10.39 0.66
CA HIS A 49 11.10 11.62 1.14
C HIS A 49 11.01 11.64 2.67
N PRO A 50 12.14 11.86 3.39
CA PRO A 50 12.18 11.75 4.85
C PRO A 50 11.22 12.67 5.61
N GLY A 51 10.81 13.79 4.99
CA GLY A 51 9.80 14.73 5.50
C GLY A 51 8.35 14.24 5.36
N PHE A 52 8.12 13.06 4.80
CA PHE A 52 6.80 12.49 4.57
C PHE A 52 6.64 11.14 5.28
N ARG A 53 5.39 10.74 5.50
CA ARG A 53 5.01 9.43 6.04
C ARG A 53 3.97 8.79 5.14
N GLN A 54 4.00 7.46 5.08
CA GLN A 54 2.94 6.66 4.46
C GLN A 54 2.10 5.94 5.52
N SER A 55 0.78 5.92 5.33
CA SER A 55 -0.18 5.13 6.08
C SER A 55 -1.10 4.36 5.14
N PHE A 56 -1.76 3.31 5.64
CA PHE A 56 -2.67 2.47 4.87
C PHE A 56 -4.04 2.40 5.55
N LYS A 57 -5.11 2.51 4.77
CA LYS A 57 -6.50 2.50 5.27
C LYS A 57 -7.27 1.24 4.88
N SER A 58 -6.98 0.67 3.71
CA SER A 58 -7.67 -0.52 3.18
C SER A 58 -6.68 -1.38 2.39
N ARG A 59 -6.92 -2.71 2.33
CA ARG A 59 -5.94 -3.72 1.88
C ARG A 59 -6.61 -4.95 1.25
N MET A 60 -6.34 -5.18 -0.03
CA MET A 60 -6.90 -6.35 -0.75
C MET A 60 -6.42 -7.69 -0.19
N CYS A 61 -5.17 -7.80 0.24
CA CYS A 61 -4.67 -9.02 0.87
C CYS A 61 -5.32 -9.32 2.23
N ALA A 62 -6.01 -8.35 2.85
CA ALA A 62 -6.81 -8.57 4.05
C ALA A 62 -8.29 -8.89 3.74
N GLY A 63 -8.71 -8.86 2.46
CA GLY A 63 -10.08 -9.12 2.03
C GLY A 63 -10.86 -7.89 1.58
N GLU A 64 -10.24 -6.71 1.56
CA GLU A 64 -10.90 -5.46 1.15
C GLU A 64 -10.96 -5.32 -0.39
N PRO A 65 -11.89 -4.51 -0.94
CA PRO A 65 -12.04 -4.37 -2.40
C PRO A 65 -10.89 -3.59 -3.08
N TYR A 66 -10.09 -2.84 -2.33
CA TYR A 66 -8.97 -2.07 -2.84
C TYR A 66 -7.88 -1.91 -1.79
N CYS A 67 -6.67 -1.55 -2.22
CA CYS A 67 -5.65 -1.03 -1.32
C CYS A 67 -5.72 0.50 -1.33
N GLU A 68 -5.80 1.13 -0.17
CA GLU A 68 -5.71 2.59 -0.02
C GLU A 68 -4.50 2.97 0.82
N SER A 69 -3.62 3.79 0.23
CA SER A 69 -2.45 4.36 0.89
C SER A 69 -2.51 5.89 0.85
N ILE A 70 -2.00 6.51 1.92
CA ILE A 70 -1.94 7.95 2.08
C ILE A 70 -0.49 8.32 2.36
N ILE A 71 0.04 9.25 1.57
CA ILE A 71 1.34 9.89 1.80
C ILE A 71 1.07 11.35 2.18
N GLU A 72 1.67 11.82 3.27
CA GLU A 72 1.48 13.18 3.78
C GLU A 72 2.71 13.65 4.58
N PRO A 73 2.89 14.96 4.79
CA PRO A 73 3.99 15.49 5.58
C PRO A 73 4.04 14.88 6.98
N ARG A 74 5.24 14.63 7.48
CA ARG A 74 5.49 14.35 8.89
C ARG A 74 5.23 15.63 9.69
N ARG A 75 4.51 15.46 10.78
CA ARG A 75 4.41 16.48 11.84
C ARG A 75 5.40 16.12 12.92
#